data_AF-A0AAC9AXQ3-F1
#
_entry.id   AF-A0AAC9AXQ3-F1
#
_cell.length_a   1.000
_cell.length_b   1.000
_cell.length_c   1.000
_cell.angle_alpha   90.00
_cell.angle_beta   90.00
_cell.angle_gamma   90.00
#
_symmetry.space_group_name_H-M   'P 1'
#
loop_
_entity.id
_entity.type
_entity.pdbx_description
1 polymer ?
#
loop_
_entity_poly.entity_id
_entity_poly.type
_entity_poly.pdbx_seq_one_letter_code
_entity_poly.pdbx_strand_id
1 'polypeptide(L)'
;MLLVLAIWGAAALNGDDIGAAASVAVIALLAIAACVAAYWRHFQYGLGIVETKRAPVYGSSRRSTVETLEKLFDYLGRRTAPATYYYDRKGMRRPVHRRHFYGRLRGLLLSEVASDRAIVLPPHGFWFSAQIYVDAEPEEIIRALKVRPSSGGRPKEYDYEAMLLALIEHPDLREIDPEKYGAETAVMDLVRGRCAPSDDHDNDIRVPENTRLREFANKIVAAVKINRGAD
;
A
#
# COMPACT_ATOMS: atom_id res chain seq x y z
N MET A 1 -4.78 13.72 -30.82
CA MET A 1 -4.05 14.74 -31.62
C MET A 1 -4.40 14.66 -33.10
N LEU A 2 -4.27 13.51 -33.77
CA LEU A 2 -4.65 13.33 -35.18
C LEU A 2 -6.12 13.68 -35.50
N LEU A 3 -7.05 13.35 -34.61
CA LEU A 3 -8.47 13.62 -34.80
C LEU A 3 -8.81 15.13 -34.70
N VAL A 4 -8.08 15.86 -33.85
CA VAL A 4 -8.20 17.31 -33.72
C VAL A 4 -7.63 18.00 -34.96
N LEU A 5 -6.48 17.53 -35.47
CA LEU A 5 -5.87 18.04 -36.70
C LEU A 5 -6.73 17.74 -37.94
N ALA A 6 -7.42 16.59 -37.99
CA ALA A 6 -8.33 16.24 -39.08
C ALA A 6 -9.59 17.13 -39.09
N ILE A 7 -10.18 17.40 -37.92
CA ILE A 7 -11.33 18.30 -37.79
C ILE A 7 -10.93 19.75 -38.08
N TRP A 8 -9.76 20.20 -37.60
CA TRP A 8 -9.20 21.51 -37.92
C TRP A 8 -8.89 21.66 -39.41
N GLY A 9 -8.30 20.65 -40.04
CA GLY A 9 -8.01 20.64 -41.47
C GLY A 9 -9.28 20.70 -42.32
N ALA A 10 -10.33 19.96 -41.94
CA ALA A 10 -11.60 19.97 -42.64
C ALA A 10 -12.35 21.31 -42.50
N ALA A 11 -12.31 21.93 -41.31
CA ALA A 11 -12.95 23.23 -41.08
C ALA A 11 -12.21 24.38 -41.80
N ALA A 12 -10.87 24.36 -41.78
CA ALA A 12 -10.07 25.35 -42.50
C ALA A 12 -10.24 25.28 -44.02
N LEU A 13 -10.50 24.09 -44.57
CA LEU A 13 -10.75 23.89 -46.01
C LEU A 13 -12.16 24.29 -46.44
N ASN A 14 -13.15 24.24 -45.55
CA ASN A 14 -14.55 24.58 -45.85
C ASN A 14 -14.92 26.05 -45.57
N GLY A 15 -13.97 26.87 -45.07
CA GLY A 15 -14.22 28.28 -44.76
C GLY A 15 -15.14 28.50 -43.56
N ASP A 16 -15.35 27.47 -42.74
CA ASP A 16 -16.19 27.54 -41.54
C ASP A 16 -15.46 28.25 -40.40
N ASP A 17 -16.23 28.97 -39.57
CA ASP A 17 -15.71 29.75 -38.45
C ASP A 17 -14.90 28.86 -37.50
N ILE A 18 -13.59 29.13 -37.38
CA ILE A 18 -12.62 28.28 -36.67
C ILE A 18 -13.04 28.10 -35.20
N GLY A 19 -13.76 29.07 -34.62
CA GLY A 19 -14.36 28.98 -33.30
C GLY A 19 -15.44 27.90 -33.16
N ALA A 20 -16.25 27.68 -34.20
CA ALA A 20 -17.24 26.61 -34.24
C ALA A 20 -16.57 25.24 -34.36
N ALA A 21 -15.55 25.10 -35.20
CA ALA A 21 -14.79 23.86 -35.36
C ALA A 21 -14.04 23.44 -34.08
N ALA A 22 -13.43 24.41 -33.38
CA ALA A 22 -12.80 24.17 -32.09
C ALA A 22 -13.81 23.72 -31.02
N SER A 23 -14.98 24.36 -30.99
CA SER A 23 -16.08 24.01 -30.06
C SER A 23 -16.62 22.61 -30.32
N VAL A 24 -16.82 22.24 -31.59
CA VAL A 24 -17.23 20.89 -32.00
C VAL A 24 -16.18 19.85 -31.60
N ALA A 25 -14.89 20.14 -31.80
CA ALA A 25 -13.82 19.23 -31.40
C ALA A 25 -13.78 19.00 -29.88
N VAL A 26 -13.97 20.06 -29.08
CA VAL A 26 -14.02 19.95 -27.60
C VAL A 26 -15.23 19.12 -27.16
N ILE A 27 -16.41 19.38 -27.72
CA ILE A 27 -17.63 18.62 -27.41
C ILE A 27 -17.44 17.14 -27.77
N ALA A 28 -16.87 16.85 -28.93
CA ALA A 28 -16.58 15.48 -29.36
C ALA A 28 -15.62 14.77 -28.40
N LEU A 29 -14.54 15.42 -27.95
CA LEU A 29 -13.60 14.86 -26.97
C LEU A 29 -14.27 14.58 -25.62
N LEU A 30 -15.11 15.49 -25.13
CA LEU A 30 -15.86 15.31 -23.88
C LEU A 30 -16.86 14.15 -24.00
N ALA A 31 -17.56 14.03 -25.14
CA ALA A 31 -18.47 12.92 -25.41
C ALA A 31 -17.73 11.58 -25.44
N ILE A 32 -16.57 11.51 -26.10
CA ILE A 32 -15.72 10.31 -26.10
C ILE A 32 -15.29 9.96 -24.67
N ALA A 33 -14.83 10.93 -23.88
CA ALA A 33 -14.43 10.71 -22.50
C ALA A 33 -15.59 10.19 -21.63
N ALA A 34 -16.79 10.74 -21.82
CA ALA A 34 -17.99 10.27 -21.13
C ALA A 34 -18.36 8.83 -21.54
N CYS A 35 -18.28 8.49 -22.83
CA CYS A 35 -18.51 7.13 -23.33
C CYS A 35 -17.48 6.15 -22.76
N VAL A 36 -16.20 6.51 -22.70
CA VAL A 36 -15.14 5.69 -22.10
C VAL A 36 -15.40 5.49 -20.61
N ALA A 37 -15.77 6.54 -19.87
CA ALA A 37 -16.10 6.44 -18.44
C ALA A 37 -17.34 5.56 -18.20
N ALA A 38 -18.38 5.69 -19.02
CA ALA A 38 -19.58 4.86 -18.95
C ALA A 38 -19.28 3.40 -19.28
N TYR A 39 -18.52 3.15 -20.35
CA TYR A 39 -18.06 1.82 -20.73
C TYR A 39 -17.19 1.19 -19.64
N TRP A 40 -16.27 1.96 -19.05
CA TRP A 40 -15.43 1.51 -17.96
C TRP A 40 -16.26 1.12 -16.73
N ARG A 41 -17.21 1.98 -16.33
CA ARG A 41 -18.13 1.69 -15.23
C ARG A 41 -18.97 0.45 -15.53
N HIS A 42 -19.43 0.29 -16.77
CA HIS A 42 -20.13 -0.89 -17.21
C HIS A 42 -19.26 -2.15 -17.18
N PHE A 43 -18.00 -2.09 -17.61
CA PHE A 43 -17.08 -3.21 -17.52
C PHE A 43 -16.84 -3.64 -16.07
N GLN A 44 -16.64 -2.65 -15.18
CA GLN A 44 -16.32 -2.91 -13.79
C GLN A 44 -17.52 -3.48 -13.01
N TYR A 45 -18.71 -2.95 -13.25
CA TYR A 45 -19.88 -3.17 -12.39
C TYR A 45 -21.10 -3.77 -13.14
N GLY A 46 -21.16 -3.60 -14.46
CA GLY A 46 -22.27 -4.00 -15.33
C GLY A 46 -23.30 -2.87 -15.52
N LEU A 47 -24.41 -3.20 -16.18
CA LEU A 47 -25.61 -2.36 -16.23
C LEU A 47 -26.36 -2.51 -14.88
N GLY A 48 -26.59 -1.40 -14.18
CA GLY A 48 -27.38 -1.36 -12.94
C GLY A 48 -26.59 -1.15 -11.64
N ILE A 49 -27.32 -1.08 -10.53
CA ILE A 49 -26.75 -1.06 -9.17
C ILE A 49 -26.23 -2.47 -8.88
N VAL A 50 -24.94 -2.59 -8.53
CA VAL A 50 -24.31 -3.89 -8.30
C VAL A 50 -24.78 -4.48 -6.98
N GLU A 51 -25.88 -5.23 -7.07
CA GLU A 51 -26.37 -6.06 -5.98
C GLU A 51 -25.72 -7.45 -6.00
N THR A 52 -25.21 -7.88 -7.17
CA THR A 52 -24.61 -9.20 -7.38
C THR A 52 -23.11 -9.13 -7.67
N LYS A 53 -22.35 -10.02 -7.04
CA LYS A 53 -20.90 -10.14 -7.21
C LYS A 53 -20.55 -10.59 -8.63
N ARG A 54 -19.69 -9.83 -9.33
CA ARG A 54 -19.24 -10.16 -10.69
C ARG A 54 -18.07 -11.15 -10.68
N ALA A 55 -17.89 -11.88 -11.77
CA ALA A 55 -16.71 -12.73 -11.97
C ALA A 55 -15.43 -11.86 -11.92
N PRO A 56 -14.47 -12.18 -11.04
CA PRO A 56 -13.26 -11.38 -10.90
C PRO A 56 -12.35 -11.53 -12.11
N VAL A 57 -11.56 -10.50 -12.37
CA VAL A 57 -10.41 -10.56 -13.28
C VAL A 57 -9.15 -10.49 -12.41
N TYR A 58 -8.44 -11.60 -12.33
CA TYR A 58 -7.11 -11.69 -11.73
C TYR A 58 -6.08 -12.00 -12.82
N GLY A 59 -4.83 -11.58 -12.61
CA GLY A 59 -3.72 -11.98 -13.46
C GLY A 59 -3.36 -13.46 -13.29
N SER A 60 -2.14 -13.84 -13.66
CA SER A 60 -1.57 -15.18 -13.44
C SER A 60 -1.28 -15.44 -11.95
N SER A 61 -2.32 -15.41 -11.11
CA SER A 61 -2.26 -15.68 -9.68
C SER A 61 -2.55 -17.15 -9.40
N ARG A 62 -1.95 -17.69 -8.33
CA ARG A 62 -2.24 -19.06 -7.87
C ARG A 62 -3.71 -19.17 -7.47
N ARG A 63 -4.33 -20.32 -7.75
CA ARG A 63 -5.75 -20.58 -7.44
C ARG A 63 -6.07 -20.37 -5.95
N SER A 64 -5.18 -20.77 -5.04
CA SER A 64 -5.33 -20.59 -3.59
C SER A 64 -5.30 -19.11 -3.16
N THR A 65 -4.46 -18.30 -3.80
CA THR A 65 -4.42 -16.85 -3.58
C THR A 65 -5.73 -16.21 -4.03
N VAL A 66 -6.22 -16.56 -5.23
CA VAL A 66 -7.51 -16.07 -5.74
C VAL A 66 -8.64 -16.44 -4.79
N GLU A 67 -8.72 -17.68 -4.33
CA GLU A 67 -9.76 -18.13 -3.39
C GLU A 67 -9.73 -17.34 -2.06
N THR A 68 -8.54 -17.07 -1.54
CA THR A 68 -8.36 -16.32 -0.30
C THR A 68 -8.79 -14.85 -0.44
N LEU A 69 -8.39 -14.22 -1.56
CA LEU A 69 -8.83 -12.87 -1.90
C LEU A 69 -10.34 -12.78 -2.07
N GLU A 70 -10.94 -13.78 -2.72
CA GLU A 70 -12.38 -13.84 -2.92
C GLU A 70 -13.15 -13.99 -1.61
N LYS A 71 -12.65 -14.79 -0.66
CA LYS A 71 -13.18 -14.88 0.70
C LYS A 71 -13.11 -13.52 1.42
N LEU A 72 -12.00 -12.80 1.28
CA LEU A 72 -11.84 -11.44 1.84
C LEU A 72 -12.89 -10.48 1.27
N PHE A 73 -13.03 -10.41 -0.06
CA PHE A 73 -14.02 -9.53 -0.68
C PHE A 73 -15.47 -9.93 -0.36
N ASP A 74 -15.75 -11.22 -0.22
CA ASP A 74 -17.06 -11.70 0.24
C ASP A 74 -17.34 -11.32 1.70
N TYR A 75 -16.32 -11.34 2.55
CA TYR A 75 -16.46 -10.89 3.93
C TYR A 75 -16.74 -9.38 3.99
N LEU A 76 -15.94 -8.57 3.30
CA LEU A 76 -16.07 -7.10 3.28
C LEU A 76 -17.34 -6.61 2.57
N GLY A 77 -17.92 -7.40 1.65
CA GLY A 77 -19.17 -7.07 0.96
C GLY A 77 -20.44 -7.26 1.80
N ARG A 78 -20.36 -7.94 2.95
CA ARG A 78 -21.54 -8.25 3.79
C ARG A 78 -22.11 -7.00 4.46
N ARG A 79 -23.39 -7.06 4.82
CA ARG A 79 -24.05 -6.01 5.62
C ARG A 79 -23.51 -5.90 7.04
N THR A 80 -23.03 -7.02 7.57
CA THR A 80 -22.45 -7.14 8.92
C THR A 80 -20.93 -7.02 8.92
N ALA A 81 -20.33 -6.63 7.79
CA ALA A 81 -18.89 -6.47 7.67
C ALA A 81 -18.43 -5.24 8.47
N PRO A 82 -17.17 -5.24 8.95
CA PRO A 82 -16.57 -4.06 9.53
C PRO A 82 -16.55 -2.89 8.53
N ALA A 83 -16.58 -1.66 9.07
CA ALA A 83 -16.61 -0.47 8.24
C ALA A 83 -15.30 -0.35 7.46
N THR A 84 -15.41 -0.15 6.14
CA THR A 84 -14.25 0.11 5.28
C THR A 84 -14.24 1.56 4.86
N TYR A 85 -13.08 2.19 4.89
CA TYR A 85 -12.95 3.62 4.63
C TYR A 85 -11.60 3.97 4.02
N TYR A 86 -11.49 5.20 3.55
CA TYR A 86 -10.25 5.81 3.10
C TYR A 86 -10.18 7.27 3.51
N TYR A 87 -8.99 7.85 3.44
CA TYR A 87 -8.81 9.28 3.61
C TYR A 87 -8.67 9.95 2.23
N ASP A 88 -9.46 10.99 1.98
CA ASP A 88 -9.26 11.82 0.79
C ASP A 88 -8.00 12.68 0.92
N ARG A 89 -7.61 13.40 -0.14
CA ARG A 89 -6.43 14.29 -0.12
C ARG A 89 -6.48 15.38 0.96
N LYS A 90 -7.66 15.66 1.53
CA LYS A 90 -7.85 16.63 2.62
C LYS A 90 -7.82 15.97 3.99
N GLY A 91 -7.52 14.67 4.07
CA GLY A 91 -7.51 13.90 5.32
C GLY A 91 -8.90 13.55 5.84
N MET A 92 -9.97 13.72 5.04
CA MET A 92 -11.32 13.42 5.50
C MET A 92 -11.65 11.94 5.30
N ARG A 93 -12.19 11.29 6.34
CA ARG A 93 -12.65 9.89 6.29
C ARG A 93 -13.86 9.76 5.35
N ARG A 94 -13.74 8.87 4.37
CA ARG A 94 -14.79 8.55 3.38
C ARG A 94 -15.11 7.05 3.41
N PRO A 95 -16.39 6.66 3.47
CA PRO A 95 -16.76 5.25 3.49
C PRO A 95 -16.55 4.59 2.12
N VAL A 96 -16.06 3.35 2.12
CA VAL A 96 -16.07 2.47 0.96
C VAL A 96 -17.37 1.66 0.99
N HIS A 97 -18.24 1.90 0.03
CA HIS A 97 -19.48 1.14 -0.05
C HIS A 97 -19.22 -0.32 -0.46
N ARG A 98 -20.00 -1.25 0.11
CA ARG A 98 -19.96 -2.69 -0.19
C ARG A 98 -19.93 -3.06 -1.68
N ARG A 99 -20.61 -2.27 -2.52
CA ARG A 99 -20.69 -2.48 -3.98
C ARG A 99 -19.32 -2.46 -4.67
N HIS A 100 -18.33 -1.76 -4.10
CA HIS A 100 -17.00 -1.67 -4.70
C HIS A 100 -16.27 -3.03 -4.64
N PHE A 101 -16.57 -3.87 -3.64
CA PHE A 101 -16.03 -5.22 -3.50
C PHE A 101 -16.67 -6.23 -4.47
N TYR A 102 -17.69 -5.85 -5.23
CA TYR A 102 -18.39 -6.73 -6.17
C TYR A 102 -17.99 -6.52 -7.63
N GLY A 103 -17.13 -5.53 -7.91
CA GLY A 103 -16.66 -5.24 -9.25
C GLY A 103 -15.71 -6.29 -9.82
N ARG A 104 -15.59 -6.37 -11.15
CA ARG A 104 -14.69 -7.31 -11.84
C ARG A 104 -13.22 -7.09 -11.48
N LEU A 105 -12.78 -5.84 -11.37
CA LEU A 105 -11.41 -5.44 -11.03
C LEU A 105 -11.22 -5.17 -9.53
N ARG A 106 -12.05 -5.76 -8.66
CA ARG A 106 -11.94 -5.56 -7.20
C ARG A 106 -10.56 -5.87 -6.62
N GLY A 107 -9.78 -6.75 -7.26
CA GLY A 107 -8.38 -7.01 -6.88
C GLY A 107 -7.49 -5.75 -6.88
N LEU A 108 -7.77 -4.78 -7.74
CA LEU A 108 -7.03 -3.51 -7.79
C LEU A 108 -7.22 -2.66 -6.54
N LEU A 109 -8.25 -2.90 -5.72
CA LEU A 109 -8.43 -2.21 -4.43
C LEU A 109 -7.27 -2.49 -3.46
N LEU A 110 -6.55 -3.59 -3.65
CA LEU A 110 -5.39 -4.00 -2.87
C LEU A 110 -4.06 -3.69 -3.56
N SER A 111 -4.08 -3.05 -4.74
CA SER A 111 -2.84 -2.61 -5.41
C SER A 111 -2.08 -1.64 -4.51
N GLU A 112 -0.75 -1.71 -4.52
CA GLU A 112 0.11 -0.72 -3.85
C GLU A 112 0.10 0.62 -4.60
N VAL A 113 -0.17 0.59 -5.90
CA VAL A 113 -0.22 1.78 -6.75
C VAL A 113 -1.55 2.50 -6.57
N ALA A 114 -1.50 3.76 -6.16
CA ALA A 114 -2.69 4.57 -5.90
C ALA A 114 -3.58 4.75 -7.14
N SER A 115 -3.00 4.85 -8.33
CA SER A 115 -3.75 4.98 -9.59
C SER A 115 -4.62 3.76 -9.88
N ASP A 116 -4.15 2.56 -9.56
CA ASP A 116 -4.91 1.32 -9.80
C ASP A 116 -6.14 1.27 -8.89
N ARG A 117 -5.98 1.64 -7.62
CA ARG A 117 -7.07 1.73 -6.66
C ARG A 117 -8.07 2.82 -7.04
N ALA A 118 -7.58 3.97 -7.53
CA ALA A 118 -8.40 5.08 -7.98
C ALA A 118 -9.36 4.68 -9.12
N ILE A 119 -8.90 3.86 -10.06
CA ILE A 119 -9.68 3.42 -11.22
C ILE A 119 -10.93 2.64 -10.82
N VAL A 120 -10.93 1.97 -9.65
CA VAL A 120 -12.01 1.12 -9.17
C VAL A 120 -12.90 1.77 -8.10
N LEU A 121 -12.69 3.06 -7.79
CA LEU A 121 -13.50 3.83 -6.84
C LEU A 121 -14.25 5.07 -7.42
N PRO A 122 -14.69 5.11 -8.69
CA PRO A 122 -15.36 6.30 -9.24
C PRO A 122 -16.76 6.54 -8.61
N PRO A 123 -17.17 7.81 -8.42
CA PRO A 123 -16.53 9.03 -8.93
C PRO A 123 -15.38 9.58 -8.08
N HIS A 124 -15.15 9.05 -6.88
CA HIS A 124 -14.21 9.63 -5.91
C HIS A 124 -12.76 9.14 -6.07
N GLY A 125 -12.54 8.12 -6.89
CA GLY A 125 -11.23 7.51 -7.10
C GLY A 125 -10.16 8.45 -7.64
N PHE A 126 -10.50 9.45 -8.47
CA PHE A 126 -9.53 10.45 -8.94
C PHE A 126 -8.88 11.27 -7.80
N TRP A 127 -9.51 11.31 -6.62
CA TRP A 127 -9.07 12.04 -5.43
C TRP A 127 -8.54 11.11 -4.33
N PHE A 128 -8.27 9.85 -4.68
CA PHE A 128 -7.88 8.77 -3.79
C PHE A 128 -6.40 8.45 -3.96
N SER A 129 -5.58 8.83 -2.99
CA SER A 129 -4.16 8.42 -2.89
C SER A 129 -3.91 7.42 -1.75
N ALA A 130 -4.85 7.30 -0.81
CA ALA A 130 -4.68 6.55 0.43
C ALA A 130 -4.89 5.04 0.26
N GLN A 131 -4.53 4.28 1.28
CA GLN A 131 -4.87 2.86 1.41
C GLN A 131 -6.33 2.71 1.83
N ILE A 132 -6.89 1.51 1.68
CA ILE A 132 -8.20 1.18 2.24
C ILE A 132 -7.98 0.65 3.66
N TYR A 133 -8.68 1.26 4.60
CA TYR A 133 -8.67 0.87 6.01
C TYR A 133 -9.92 0.06 6.33
N VAL A 134 -9.77 -0.88 7.26
CA VAL A 134 -10.85 -1.70 7.79
C VAL A 134 -10.92 -1.45 9.29
N ASP A 135 -12.10 -1.12 9.79
CA ASP A 135 -12.38 -0.85 11.20
C ASP A 135 -12.57 -2.18 11.95
N ALA A 136 -11.54 -3.02 11.94
CA ALA A 136 -11.47 -4.30 12.63
C ALA A 136 -10.00 -4.69 12.87
N GLU A 137 -9.76 -5.45 13.93
CA GLU A 137 -8.44 -6.02 14.18
C GLU A 137 -8.10 -7.08 13.13
N PRO A 138 -6.83 -7.20 12.69
CA PRO A 138 -6.40 -8.22 11.73
C PRO A 138 -6.82 -9.64 12.14
N GLU A 139 -6.75 -9.95 13.42
CA GLU A 139 -7.08 -11.24 14.02
C GLU A 139 -8.55 -11.60 13.83
N GLU A 140 -9.44 -10.61 13.92
CA GLU A 140 -10.88 -10.78 13.69
C GLU A 140 -11.15 -11.11 12.22
N ILE A 141 -10.47 -10.42 11.30
CA ILE A 141 -10.58 -10.67 9.86
C ILE A 141 -10.08 -12.08 9.54
N ILE A 142 -8.89 -12.46 10.04
CA ILE A 142 -8.31 -13.80 9.81
C ILE A 142 -9.23 -14.89 10.34
N ARG A 143 -9.80 -14.71 11.54
CA ARG A 143 -10.76 -15.63 12.15
C ARG A 143 -12.02 -15.76 11.31
N ALA A 144 -12.57 -14.64 10.85
CA ALA A 144 -13.78 -14.60 10.03
C ALA A 144 -13.59 -15.29 8.68
N LEU A 145 -12.40 -15.15 8.08
CA LEU A 145 -12.06 -15.77 6.81
C LEU A 145 -11.78 -17.27 6.92
N LYS A 146 -11.54 -17.79 8.13
CA LYS A 146 -11.09 -19.18 8.38
C LYS A 146 -9.87 -19.55 7.54
N VAL A 147 -9.06 -18.56 7.19
CA VAL A 147 -7.82 -18.74 6.46
C VAL A 147 -6.75 -18.96 7.50
N ARG A 148 -6.04 -20.10 7.44
CA ARG A 148 -4.82 -20.23 8.22
C ARG A 148 -3.85 -19.17 7.69
N PRO A 149 -3.29 -18.29 8.53
CA PRO A 149 -2.25 -17.40 8.07
C PRO A 149 -1.16 -18.26 7.45
N SER A 150 -1.00 -18.13 6.14
CA SER A 150 0.16 -18.65 5.45
C SER A 150 1.31 -17.84 6.04
N SER A 151 2.16 -18.49 6.85
CA SER A 151 3.44 -17.94 7.34
C SER A 151 4.44 -17.63 6.21
N GLY A 152 3.96 -17.49 4.97
CA GLY A 152 4.68 -17.16 3.75
C GLY A 152 4.57 -15.69 3.36
N GLY A 153 4.06 -14.80 4.21
CA GLY A 153 4.68 -13.48 4.27
C GLY A 153 6.13 -13.68 4.67
N ARG A 154 7.09 -12.98 4.05
CA ARG A 154 8.49 -12.98 4.52
C ARG A 154 8.40 -12.82 6.04
N PRO A 155 8.85 -13.80 6.87
CA PRO A 155 8.80 -13.64 8.32
C PRO A 155 9.39 -12.26 8.57
N LYS A 156 8.66 -11.37 9.26
CA LYS A 156 9.03 -9.97 9.51
C LYS A 156 10.51 -10.02 9.83
N GLU A 157 11.34 -9.75 8.82
CA GLU A 157 12.75 -10.11 8.91
C GLU A 157 13.20 -9.10 9.92
N TYR A 158 13.45 -9.60 11.14
CA TYR A 158 13.46 -8.83 12.36
C TYR A 158 13.97 -7.42 12.07
N ASP A 159 13.21 -6.40 12.45
CA ASP A 159 13.55 -5.00 12.15
C ASP A 159 14.71 -4.55 13.05
N TYR A 160 15.83 -5.25 12.89
CA TYR A 160 17.10 -4.95 13.50
C TYR A 160 17.63 -3.63 12.94
N GLU A 161 17.18 -3.17 11.76
CA GLU A 161 17.59 -1.89 11.21
C GLU A 161 17.04 -0.73 12.06
N ALA A 162 15.73 -0.67 12.31
CA ALA A 162 15.16 0.35 13.19
C ALA A 162 15.72 0.27 14.63
N MET A 163 15.95 -0.96 15.13
CA MET A 163 16.58 -1.18 16.43
C MET A 163 18.04 -0.67 16.48
N LEU A 164 18.85 -0.98 15.46
CA LEU A 164 20.25 -0.55 15.37
C LEU A 164 20.35 0.97 15.18
N LEU A 165 19.42 1.60 14.46
CA LEU A 165 19.34 3.05 14.35
C LEU A 165 19.09 3.70 15.71
N ALA A 166 18.18 3.15 16.52
CA ALA A 166 17.93 3.66 17.88
C ALA A 166 19.16 3.50 18.80
N LEU A 167 19.97 2.45 18.60
CA LEU A 167 21.19 2.24 19.38
C LEU A 167 22.26 3.31 19.13
N ILE A 168 22.28 3.97 17.97
CA ILE A 168 23.22 5.07 17.66
C ILE A 168 23.05 6.22 18.66
N GLU A 169 21.83 6.44 19.15
CA GLU A 169 21.51 7.50 20.10
C GLU A 169 21.70 7.08 21.57
N HIS A 170 21.99 5.80 21.83
CA HIS A 170 22.07 5.27 23.19
C HIS A 170 23.25 5.90 23.97
N PRO A 171 23.02 6.44 25.18
CA PRO A 171 24.07 7.12 25.96
C PRO A 171 25.26 6.20 26.24
N ASP A 172 25.00 4.96 26.66
CA ASP A 172 26.05 3.98 26.98
C ASP A 172 26.93 3.64 25.77
N LEU A 173 26.41 3.73 24.54
CA LEU A 173 27.23 3.51 23.34
C LEU A 173 28.32 4.60 23.19
N ARG A 174 28.05 5.82 23.68
CA ARG A 174 29.02 6.91 23.69
C ARG A 174 30.13 6.71 24.72
N GLU A 175 29.88 5.93 25.77
CA GLU A 175 30.85 5.65 26.84
C GLU A 175 31.74 4.45 26.54
N ILE A 176 31.31 3.55 25.65
CA ILE A 176 32.10 2.37 25.28
C ILE A 176 33.39 2.80 24.55
N ASP A 177 34.55 2.42 25.08
CA ASP A 177 35.84 2.56 24.40
C ASP A 177 36.04 1.42 23.38
N PRO A 178 36.12 1.71 22.07
CA PRO A 178 36.25 0.68 21.03
C PRO A 178 37.59 -0.06 21.04
N GLU A 179 38.63 0.44 21.74
CA GLU A 179 39.93 -0.22 21.81
C GLU A 179 40.08 -1.13 23.04
N LYS A 180 39.15 -1.04 23.99
CA LYS A 180 39.19 -1.79 25.23
C LYS A 180 38.77 -3.25 25.03
N TYR A 181 39.47 -4.15 25.71
CA TYR A 181 39.06 -5.55 25.82
C TYR A 181 37.67 -5.64 26.46
N GLY A 182 36.71 -6.20 25.72
CA GLY A 182 35.30 -6.32 26.13
C GLY A 182 34.32 -5.33 25.47
N ALA A 183 34.79 -4.43 24.59
CA ALA A 183 33.91 -3.51 23.87
C ALA A 183 32.82 -4.22 23.05
N GLU A 184 33.18 -5.32 22.37
CA GLU A 184 32.23 -6.16 21.63
C GLU A 184 31.13 -6.71 22.56
N THR A 185 31.51 -7.24 23.72
CA THR A 185 30.56 -7.79 24.71
C THR A 185 29.62 -6.71 25.25
N ALA A 186 30.15 -5.52 25.55
CA ALA A 186 29.33 -4.39 26.02
C ALA A 186 28.29 -3.97 24.96
N VAL A 187 28.67 -3.91 23.67
CA VAL A 187 27.72 -3.61 22.59
C VAL A 187 26.71 -4.75 22.40
N MET A 188 27.13 -6.02 22.50
CA MET A 188 26.20 -7.15 22.44
C MET A 188 25.15 -7.09 23.56
N ASP A 189 25.54 -6.65 24.76
CA ASP A 189 24.63 -6.49 25.90
C ASP A 189 23.64 -5.34 25.67
N LEU A 190 24.06 -4.23 25.07
CA LEU A 190 23.15 -3.14 24.66
C LEU A 190 22.14 -3.59 23.61
N VAL A 191 22.58 -4.34 22.60
CA VAL A 191 21.68 -4.92 21.59
C VAL A 191 20.68 -5.88 22.24
N ARG A 192 21.14 -6.71 23.18
CA ARG A 192 20.27 -7.64 23.90
C ARG A 192 19.25 -6.91 24.77
N GLY A 193 19.67 -5.88 25.49
CA GLY A 193 18.80 -5.03 26.31
C GLY A 193 17.70 -4.37 25.46
N ARG A 194 18.06 -3.87 24.28
CA ARG A 194 17.08 -3.26 23.36
C ARG A 194 16.07 -4.25 22.78
N CYS A 195 16.45 -5.52 22.62
CA CYS A 195 15.54 -6.61 22.22
C CYS A 195 14.74 -7.20 23.39
N ALA A 196 15.13 -6.93 24.64
CA ALA A 196 14.40 -7.46 25.78
C ALA A 196 13.03 -6.76 25.90
N PRO A 197 11.96 -7.47 26.32
CA PRO A 197 10.67 -6.85 26.58
C PRO A 197 10.82 -5.73 27.62
N SER A 198 10.35 -4.52 27.29
CA SER A 198 10.32 -3.38 28.21
C SER A 198 9.13 -2.49 27.88
N ASP A 199 8.60 -1.79 28.89
CA ASP A 199 7.49 -0.84 28.70
C ASP A 199 7.90 0.39 27.86
N ASP A 200 9.21 0.63 27.73
CA ASP A 200 9.79 1.76 27.00
C ASP A 200 9.87 1.51 25.48
N HIS A 201 9.66 0.27 25.03
CA HIS A 201 9.89 -0.14 23.66
C HIS A 201 8.77 -1.04 23.14
N ASP A 202 7.85 -0.48 22.34
CA ASP A 202 6.70 -1.16 21.71
C ASP A 202 7.08 -2.12 20.56
N ASN A 203 8.17 -2.88 20.71
CA ASN A 203 8.64 -3.83 19.73
C ASN A 203 8.93 -5.20 20.37
N ASP A 204 8.20 -6.24 19.94
CA ASP A 204 8.47 -7.64 20.30
C ASP A 204 9.57 -8.23 19.39
N ILE A 205 10.82 -7.75 19.57
CA ILE A 205 11.98 -8.18 18.80
C ILE A 205 12.65 -9.36 19.49
N ARG A 206 12.65 -10.52 18.85
CA ARG A 206 13.43 -11.66 19.35
C ARG A 206 14.92 -11.31 19.39
N VAL A 207 15.56 -11.59 20.53
CA VAL A 207 17.01 -11.49 20.68
C VAL A 207 17.72 -12.33 19.60
N PRO A 208 18.62 -11.73 18.79
CA PRO A 208 19.38 -12.48 17.79
C PRO A 208 20.28 -13.55 18.42
N GLU A 209 20.62 -14.57 17.64
CA GLU A 209 21.61 -15.57 18.05
C GLU A 209 22.98 -14.93 18.28
N ASN A 210 23.79 -15.51 19.18
CA ASN A 210 25.08 -14.96 19.58
C ASN A 210 26.01 -14.64 18.41
N THR A 211 26.01 -15.45 17.35
CA THR A 211 26.79 -15.20 16.13
C THR A 211 26.39 -13.89 15.46
N ARG A 212 25.07 -13.64 15.35
CA ARG A 212 24.52 -12.43 14.72
C ARG A 212 24.66 -11.19 15.61
N LEU A 213 24.53 -11.36 16.94
CA LEU A 213 24.84 -10.31 17.92
C LEU A 213 26.30 -9.85 17.79
N ARG A 214 27.23 -10.79 17.67
CA ARG A 214 28.66 -10.51 17.46
C ARG A 214 28.91 -9.75 16.15
N GLU A 215 28.25 -10.15 15.07
CA GLU A 215 28.34 -9.41 13.80
C GLU A 215 27.87 -7.96 13.92
N PHE A 216 26.74 -7.72 14.60
CA PHE A 216 26.26 -6.37 14.87
C PHE A 216 27.24 -5.59 15.75
N ALA A 217 27.70 -6.19 16.84
CA ALA A 217 28.65 -5.55 17.74
C ALA A 217 29.96 -5.17 17.05
N ASN A 218 30.51 -6.04 16.22
CA ASN A 218 31.72 -5.75 15.44
C ASN A 218 31.54 -4.57 14.49
N LYS A 219 30.39 -4.49 13.80
CA LYS A 219 30.08 -3.36 12.91
C LYS A 219 29.93 -2.04 13.67
N ILE A 220 29.24 -2.08 14.81
CA ILE A 220 29.05 -0.91 15.66
C ILE A 220 30.39 -0.44 16.24
N VAL A 221 31.19 -1.34 16.81
CA VAL A 221 32.52 -1.01 17.36
C VAL A 221 33.42 -0.41 16.28
N ALA A 222 33.42 -0.99 15.07
CA ALA A 222 34.17 -0.45 13.93
C ALA A 222 33.69 0.96 13.53
N ALA A 223 32.38 1.19 13.49
CA ALA A 223 31.81 2.51 13.18
C ALA A 223 32.13 3.55 14.26
N VAL A 224 32.05 3.18 15.55
CA VAL A 224 32.46 4.03 16.68
C VAL A 224 33.95 4.37 16.56
N LYS A 225 34.80 3.41 16.22
CA LYS A 225 36.24 3.63 16.02
C LYS A 225 36.51 4.60 14.87
N ILE A 226 35.83 4.44 13.73
CA ILE A 226 35.96 5.35 12.58
C ILE A 226 35.53 6.77 12.96
N ASN A 227 34.37 6.91 13.60
CA ASN A 227 33.84 8.22 13.97
C ASN A 227 34.74 8.94 14.99
N ARG A 228 35.34 8.22 15.95
CA ARG A 228 36.25 8.79 16.94
C ARG A 228 37.68 9.02 16.45
N GLY A 229 38.09 8.35 15.39
CA GLY A 229 39.40 8.57 14.74
C GLY A 229 39.34 9.58 13.59
N ALA A 230 38.15 10.07 13.25
CA ALA A 230 37.94 11.15 12.29
C ALA A 230 37.89 12.55 12.93
N ASP A 231 37.82 12.60 14.27
CA ASP A 231 38.09 13.77 15.11
C ASP A 231 39.59 13.84 15.46
#